data_AF-A0A4V1M7C7-F1
#
_entry.id   AF-A0A4V1M7C7-F1
#
_cell.length_a   1.000
_cell.length_b   1.000
_cell.length_c   1.000
_cell.angle_alpha   90.00
_cell.angle_beta   90.00
_cell.angle_gamma   90.00
#
_symmetry.space_group_name_H-M   'P 1'
#
loop_
_entity.id
_entity.type
_entity.pdbx_description
1 polymer ?
#
loop_
_entity_poly.entity_id
_entity_poly.type
_entity_poly.pdbx_seq_one_letter_code
_entity_poly.pdbx_strand_id
1 'polypeptide(L)'
;MIYRALGLASNTATQSLELVFASFEVTGQKWAVEIRHSNTVAYPAGLWEKLANAAQVPAVGYMQLHVDYGHWVAAQAKQFIDDHQLDYQVQLIGLMGHTAIHSPATKLSHALGDAAAVAAITGVNVVSDFRNSNLALEGSGDPVFAYAETLLQAPQGVHKDAFYSAFFALLRWREENNMHAADTGALRNSIGGAVWVGQEW
;
A
#
# COMPACT_ATOMS: atom_id res chain seq x y z
N MET A 1 9.15 11.70 16.94
CA MET A 1 8.43 10.42 17.14
C MET A 1 8.97 9.42 16.13
N ILE A 2 9.06 8.14 16.49
CA ILE A 2 9.57 7.09 15.59
C ILE A 2 8.41 6.13 15.26
N TYR A 3 8.23 5.87 13.98
CA TYR A 3 7.27 4.93 13.44
C TYR A 3 7.98 3.84 12.64
N ARG A 4 7.45 2.62 12.64
CA ARG A 4 8.00 1.51 11.86
C ARG A 4 6.88 0.86 11.07
N ALA A 5 6.99 0.95 9.75
CA ALA A 5 5.96 0.47 8.85
C ALA A 5 6.54 -0.43 7.76
N LEU A 6 5.77 -1.46 7.41
CA LEU A 6 6.04 -2.35 6.28
C LEU A 6 5.14 -1.93 5.12
N GLY A 7 5.73 -1.64 3.97
CA GLY A 7 5.01 -1.32 2.75
C GLY A 7 5.00 -2.48 1.78
N LEU A 8 3.87 -2.70 1.12
CA LEU A 8 3.60 -3.80 0.21
C LEU A 8 3.01 -3.24 -1.10
N ALA A 9 3.66 -3.53 -2.23
CA ALA A 9 3.17 -3.07 -3.53
C ALA A 9 3.42 -4.09 -4.64
N SER A 10 2.44 -4.24 -5.54
CA SER A 10 2.62 -5.00 -6.78
C SER A 10 3.47 -4.21 -7.77
N ASN A 11 4.56 -4.80 -8.25
CA ASN A 11 5.30 -4.29 -9.39
C ASN A 11 4.92 -5.08 -10.66
N THR A 12 4.25 -4.41 -11.60
CA THR A 12 3.80 -5.02 -12.87
C THR A 12 4.93 -5.21 -13.88
N ALA A 13 5.97 -4.38 -13.83
CA ALA A 13 7.12 -4.46 -14.73
C ALA A 13 7.98 -5.70 -14.43
N THR A 14 8.16 -6.01 -13.14
CA THR A 14 8.94 -7.17 -12.68
C THR A 14 8.07 -8.37 -12.30
N GLN A 15 6.75 -8.24 -12.37
CA GLN A 15 5.78 -9.29 -12.03
C GLN A 15 6.05 -9.88 -10.64
N SER A 16 6.14 -8.99 -9.66
CA SER A 16 6.54 -9.34 -8.30
C SER A 16 5.83 -8.49 -7.24
N LEU A 17 5.86 -8.97 -6.00
CA LEU A 17 5.49 -8.21 -4.82
C LEU A 17 6.76 -7.60 -4.22
N GLU A 18 6.76 -6.29 -4.02
CA GLU A 18 7.83 -5.57 -3.35
C GLU A 18 7.45 -5.31 -1.89
N LEU A 19 8.40 -5.54 -0.98
CA LEU A 19 8.26 -5.36 0.45
C LEU A 19 9.36 -4.42 0.94
N VAL A 20 8.99 -3.38 1.70
CA VAL A 20 9.96 -2.44 2.32
C VAL A 20 9.56 -2.18 3.76
N PHE A 21 10.42 -2.57 4.70
CA PHE A 21 10.28 -2.23 6.10
C PHE A 21 11.24 -1.10 6.47
N ALA A 22 10.68 -0.01 6.98
CA ALA A 22 11.43 1.21 7.26
C ALA A 22 11.05 1.83 8.60
N SER A 23 12.03 2.50 9.21
CA SER A 23 11.86 3.31 10.40
C SER A 23 11.81 4.78 10.00
N PHE A 24 10.70 5.44 10.29
CA PHE A 24 10.42 6.83 9.97
C PHE A 24 10.51 7.66 11.25
N GLU A 25 11.39 8.65 11.27
CA GLU A 25 11.47 9.62 12.34
C GLU A 25 10.86 10.95 11.88
N VAL A 26 9.98 11.50 12.71
CA VAL A 26 9.41 12.84 12.48
C VAL A 26 9.71 13.77 13.64
N THR A 27 10.28 14.93 13.32
CA THR A 27 10.52 16.04 14.26
C THR A 27 9.95 17.32 13.64
N GLY A 28 8.88 17.85 14.23
CA GLY A 28 8.06 18.87 13.59
C GLY A 28 7.34 18.30 12.38
N GLN A 29 7.68 18.78 11.17
CA GLN A 29 7.17 18.27 9.88
C GLN A 29 8.29 17.70 8.99
N LYS A 30 9.49 17.53 9.53
CA LYS A 30 10.62 16.97 8.80
C LYS A 30 10.71 15.48 9.06
N TRP A 31 10.68 14.71 7.98
CA TRP A 31 10.79 13.27 8.00
C TRP A 31 12.22 12.85 7.69
N ALA A 32 12.72 11.88 8.45
CA ALA A 32 13.91 11.12 8.16
C ALA A 32 13.55 9.64 8.10
N VAL A 33 14.29 8.85 7.33
CA VAL A 33 13.99 7.43 7.15
C VAL A 33 15.25 6.57 7.11
N GLU A 34 15.15 5.41 7.75
CA GLU A 34 16.11 4.31 7.66
C GLU A 34 15.38 3.10 7.04
N ILE A 35 15.85 2.64 5.88
CA ILE A 35 15.39 1.37 5.29
C ILE A 35 16.08 0.25 6.06
N ARG A 36 15.30 -0.59 6.74
CA ARG A 36 15.85 -1.67 7.56
C ARG A 36 15.97 -2.96 6.76
N HIS A 37 14.89 -3.31 6.05
CA HIS A 37 14.81 -4.50 5.21
C HIS A 37 13.99 -4.21 3.96
N SER A 38 14.36 -4.84 2.86
CA SER A 38 13.61 -4.83 1.61
C SER A 38 13.69 -6.19 0.95
N ASN A 39 12.61 -6.61 0.30
CA ASN A 39 12.58 -7.86 -0.45
C ASN A 39 11.72 -7.72 -1.70
N THR A 40 11.97 -8.58 -2.69
CA THR A 40 11.15 -8.75 -3.89
C THR A 40 10.78 -10.21 -4.02
N VAL A 41 9.48 -10.51 -4.08
CA VAL A 41 8.97 -11.87 -4.25
C VAL A 41 8.34 -11.99 -5.64
N ALA A 42 8.96 -12.79 -6.51
CA ALA A 42 8.40 -13.09 -7.83
C ALA A 42 7.03 -13.76 -7.71
N TYR A 43 6.11 -13.41 -8.60
CA TYR A 43 4.80 -14.05 -8.60
C TYR A 43 4.89 -15.54 -8.94
N PRO A 44 4.16 -16.41 -8.23
CA PRO A 44 4.06 -17.82 -8.59
C PRO A 44 3.44 -17.99 -9.98
N ALA A 45 3.72 -19.15 -10.59
CA ALA A 45 3.24 -19.47 -11.93
C ALA A 45 1.72 -19.24 -12.06
N GLY A 46 1.32 -18.53 -13.12
CA GLY A 46 -0.08 -18.23 -13.44
C GLY A 46 -0.72 -17.08 -12.64
N LEU A 47 -0.11 -16.58 -11.56
CA LEU A 47 -0.69 -15.45 -10.81
C LEU A 47 -0.67 -14.16 -11.64
N TRP A 48 0.44 -13.87 -12.32
CA TRP A 48 0.55 -12.69 -13.17
C TRP A 48 -0.54 -12.65 -14.25
N GLU A 49 -0.79 -13.76 -14.94
CA GLU A 49 -1.81 -13.83 -15.98
C GLU A 49 -3.21 -13.51 -15.44
N LYS A 50 -3.54 -14.01 -14.24
CA LYS A 50 -4.80 -13.69 -13.56
C LYS A 50 -4.90 -12.20 -13.21
N LEU A 51 -3.83 -11.64 -12.63
CA LEU A 51 -3.79 -10.23 -12.23
C LEU A 51 -3.88 -9.28 -13.44
N ALA A 52 -3.10 -9.54 -14.49
CA ALA A 52 -3.07 -8.74 -15.71
C ALA A 52 -4.43 -8.72 -16.44
N ASN A 53 -5.22 -9.79 -16.33
CA ASN A 53 -6.54 -9.90 -16.94
C ASN A 53 -7.70 -9.62 -15.96
N ALA A 54 -7.41 -9.18 -14.73
CA ALA A 54 -8.40 -9.09 -13.66
C ALA A 54 -9.65 -8.30 -14.07
N ALA A 55 -9.49 -7.15 -14.73
CA ALA A 55 -10.60 -6.29 -15.14
C ALA A 55 -11.58 -6.96 -16.13
N GLN A 56 -11.20 -8.07 -16.77
CA GLN A 56 -12.04 -8.83 -17.70
C GLN A 56 -12.79 -9.98 -17.01
N VAL A 57 -12.49 -10.27 -15.75
CA VAL A 57 -13.10 -11.36 -15.00
C VAL A 57 -14.49 -10.93 -14.51
N PRO A 58 -15.51 -11.81 -14.57
CA PRO A 58 -16.82 -11.53 -13.97
C PRO A 58 -16.71 -11.17 -12.48
N ALA A 59 -17.65 -10.38 -11.97
CA ALA A 59 -17.57 -9.80 -10.62
C ALA A 59 -17.21 -10.81 -9.52
N VAL A 60 -17.83 -12.00 -9.49
CA VAL A 60 -17.52 -13.03 -8.50
C VAL A 60 -16.07 -13.52 -8.61
N GLY A 61 -15.58 -13.74 -9.84
CA GLY A 61 -14.19 -14.14 -10.06
C GLY A 61 -13.18 -13.03 -9.75
N TYR A 62 -13.53 -11.78 -10.02
CA TYR A 62 -12.74 -10.62 -9.63
C TYR A 62 -12.59 -10.52 -8.11
N MET A 63 -13.70 -10.67 -7.37
CA MET A 63 -13.69 -10.69 -5.91
C MET A 63 -12.94 -11.90 -5.35
N GLN A 64 -13.07 -13.08 -5.97
CA GLN A 64 -12.27 -14.24 -5.57
C GLN A 64 -10.77 -13.99 -5.77
N LEU A 65 -10.38 -13.40 -6.90
CA LEU A 65 -8.98 -13.04 -7.15
C LEU A 65 -8.46 -12.00 -6.16
N HIS A 66 -9.28 -11.03 -5.75
CA HIS A 66 -8.94 -10.07 -4.70
C HIS A 66 -8.59 -10.76 -3.38
N VAL A 67 -9.42 -11.73 -2.97
CA VAL A 67 -9.24 -12.52 -1.74
C VAL A 67 -8.02 -13.44 -1.86
N ASP A 68 -7.90 -14.20 -2.94
CA ASP A 68 -6.79 -15.14 -3.18
C ASP A 68 -5.45 -14.41 -3.20
N TYR A 69 -5.39 -13.28 -3.92
CA TYR A 69 -4.19 -12.45 -3.97
C TYR A 69 -3.88 -11.84 -2.59
N GLY A 70 -4.89 -11.36 -1.86
CA GLY A 70 -4.71 -10.84 -0.51
C GLY A 70 -4.13 -11.85 0.46
N HIS A 71 -4.63 -13.10 0.44
CA HIS A 71 -4.09 -14.19 1.26
C HIS A 71 -2.65 -14.55 0.88
N TRP A 72 -2.33 -14.54 -0.42
CA TRP A 72 -0.95 -14.76 -0.86
C TRP A 72 -0.03 -13.64 -0.39
N VAL A 73 -0.44 -12.37 -0.54
CA VAL A 73 0.30 -11.20 -0.02
C VAL A 73 0.47 -11.28 1.50
N ALA A 74 -0.56 -11.68 2.22
CA ALA A 74 -0.53 -11.85 3.67
C ALA A 74 0.51 -12.89 4.11
N ALA A 75 0.55 -14.03 3.41
CA ALA A 75 1.57 -15.06 3.64
C ALA A 75 2.99 -14.54 3.37
N GLN A 76 3.19 -13.76 2.29
CA GLN A 76 4.51 -13.15 2.01
C GLN A 76 4.91 -12.13 3.07
N ALA A 77 3.97 -11.29 3.52
CA ALA A 77 4.22 -10.30 4.57
C ALA A 77 4.56 -10.97 5.91
N LYS A 78 3.81 -12.01 6.29
CA LYS A 78 4.08 -12.81 7.50
C LYS A 78 5.43 -13.50 7.44
N GLN A 79 5.75 -14.14 6.31
CA GLN A 79 7.06 -14.78 6.10
C GLN A 79 8.20 -13.76 6.21
N PHE A 80 8.05 -12.57 5.61
CA PHE A 80 9.03 -11.50 5.70
C PHE A 80 9.25 -11.01 7.13
N ILE A 81 8.16 -10.89 7.92
CA ILE A 81 8.24 -10.53 9.34
C ILE A 81 9.01 -11.60 10.11
N ASP A 82 8.70 -12.88 9.89
CA ASP A 82 9.31 -14.01 10.58
C ASP A 82 10.80 -14.14 10.23
N ASP A 83 11.15 -14.09 8.94
CA ASP A 83 12.52 -14.25 8.43
C ASP A 83 13.47 -13.16 8.95
N HIS A 84 12.94 -11.96 9.19
CA HIS A 84 13.69 -10.82 9.70
C HIS A 84 13.48 -10.57 11.21
N GLN A 85 12.74 -11.45 11.90
CA GLN A 85 12.47 -11.36 13.35
C GLN A 85 11.86 -10.00 13.75
N LEU A 86 10.88 -9.54 12.96
CA LEU A 86 10.27 -8.22 13.09
C LEU A 86 9.00 -8.22 13.95
N ASP A 87 8.70 -9.32 14.63
CA ASP A 87 7.59 -9.42 15.58
C ASP A 87 7.61 -8.25 16.57
N TYR A 88 6.45 -7.64 16.80
CA TYR A 88 6.27 -6.44 17.65
C TYR A 88 7.04 -5.19 17.20
N GLN A 89 7.78 -5.23 16.10
CA GLN A 89 8.47 -4.08 15.52
C GLN A 89 7.67 -3.41 14.41
N VAL A 90 6.88 -4.18 13.65
CA VAL A 90 5.99 -3.64 12.61
C VAL A 90 4.74 -3.09 13.27
N GLN A 91 4.59 -1.76 13.24
CA GLN A 91 3.46 -1.08 13.88
C GLN A 91 2.27 -0.91 12.92
N LEU A 92 2.56 -0.87 11.63
CA LEU A 92 1.58 -0.65 10.58
C LEU A 92 2.05 -1.26 9.26
N ILE A 93 1.11 -1.76 8.47
CA ILE A 93 1.36 -2.19 7.11
C ILE A 93 0.64 -1.24 6.15
N GLY A 94 1.33 -0.77 5.12
CA GLY A 94 0.74 -0.10 3.98
C GLY A 94 0.60 -1.06 2.81
N LEU A 95 -0.62 -1.27 2.32
CA LEU A 95 -0.89 -2.12 1.16
C LEU A 95 -1.38 -1.27 -0.01
N MET A 96 -0.51 -1.07 -1.01
CA MET A 96 -0.92 -0.46 -2.28
C MET A 96 -1.78 -1.41 -3.12
N GLY A 97 -1.48 -2.71 -3.03
CA GLY A 97 -2.13 -3.75 -3.83
C GLY A 97 -1.71 -3.76 -5.30
N HIS A 98 -2.53 -4.41 -6.13
CA HIS A 98 -2.37 -4.48 -7.58
C HIS A 98 -3.49 -3.69 -8.27
N THR A 99 -3.17 -2.54 -8.87
CA THR A 99 -4.16 -1.70 -9.57
C THR A 99 -4.73 -2.42 -10.79
N ALA A 100 -5.91 -3.02 -10.63
CA ALA A 100 -6.60 -3.73 -11.71
C ALA A 100 -7.57 -2.83 -12.48
N ILE A 101 -8.17 -1.83 -11.80
CA ILE A 101 -9.13 -0.91 -12.40
C ILE A 101 -8.77 0.51 -11.97
N HIS A 102 -8.67 1.41 -12.94
CA HIS A 102 -8.50 2.84 -12.69
C HIS A 102 -9.10 3.66 -13.84
N SER A 103 -10.15 4.41 -13.54
CA SER A 103 -10.87 5.28 -14.46
C SER A 103 -11.33 6.54 -13.72
N PRO A 104 -10.51 7.60 -13.70
CA PRO A 104 -10.84 8.88 -13.08
C PRO A 104 -12.15 9.48 -13.61
N ALA A 105 -12.39 9.38 -14.91
CA ALA A 105 -13.59 9.90 -15.56
C ALA A 105 -14.89 9.34 -14.98
N THR A 106 -14.86 8.12 -14.44
CA THR A 106 -16.01 7.47 -13.80
C THR A 106 -15.84 7.33 -12.28
N LYS A 107 -14.78 7.94 -11.72
CA LYS A 107 -14.40 7.87 -10.30
C LYS A 107 -14.18 6.43 -9.80
N LEU A 108 -13.90 5.50 -10.71
CA LEU A 108 -13.74 4.08 -10.40
C LEU A 108 -12.27 3.75 -10.26
N SER A 109 -11.85 3.30 -9.08
CA SER A 109 -10.55 2.64 -8.91
C SER A 109 -10.65 1.49 -7.92
N HIS A 110 -9.92 0.42 -8.21
CA HIS A 110 -9.77 -0.69 -7.29
C HIS A 110 -8.43 -1.38 -7.50
N ALA A 111 -7.71 -1.56 -6.40
CA ALA A 111 -6.52 -2.38 -6.34
C ALA A 111 -6.85 -3.73 -5.67
N LEU A 112 -6.46 -4.83 -6.30
CA LEU A 112 -6.58 -6.16 -5.73
C LEU A 112 -5.59 -6.34 -4.56
N GLY A 113 -5.96 -7.18 -3.61
CA GLY A 113 -5.19 -7.44 -2.39
C GLY A 113 -6.06 -7.18 -1.17
N ASP A 114 -6.72 -8.23 -0.69
CA ASP A 114 -7.56 -8.18 0.51
C ASP A 114 -6.73 -7.81 1.75
N ALA A 115 -6.88 -6.56 2.17
CA ALA A 115 -6.18 -6.02 3.34
C ALA A 115 -6.70 -6.60 4.66
N ALA A 116 -7.94 -7.09 4.70
CA ALA A 116 -8.46 -7.79 5.88
C ALA A 116 -7.69 -9.09 6.09
N ALA A 117 -7.42 -9.85 5.02
CA ALA A 117 -6.61 -11.05 5.08
C ALA A 117 -5.17 -10.74 5.57
N VAL A 118 -4.55 -9.66 5.04
CA VAL A 118 -3.23 -9.23 5.51
C VAL A 118 -3.24 -8.89 6.99
N ALA A 119 -4.25 -8.13 7.46
CA ALA A 119 -4.35 -7.73 8.86
C ALA A 119 -4.54 -8.95 9.77
N ALA A 120 -5.48 -9.84 9.42
CA ALA A 120 -5.81 -11.01 10.23
C ALA A 120 -4.64 -12.01 10.34
N ILE A 121 -3.89 -12.24 9.25
CA ILE A 121 -2.79 -13.21 9.24
C ILE A 121 -1.52 -12.66 9.87
N THR A 122 -1.25 -11.36 9.71
CA THR A 122 -0.03 -10.74 10.26
C THR A 122 -0.20 -10.30 11.71
N GLY A 123 -1.43 -10.11 12.19
CA GLY A 123 -1.71 -9.51 13.50
C GLY A 123 -1.40 -8.01 13.56
N VAL A 124 -1.12 -7.37 12.42
CA VAL A 124 -0.72 -5.96 12.32
C VAL A 124 -1.83 -5.16 11.64
N ASN A 125 -2.04 -3.93 12.08
CA ASN A 125 -2.99 -3.04 11.42
C ASN A 125 -2.54 -2.73 9.99
N VAL A 126 -3.46 -2.79 9.03
CA VAL A 126 -3.18 -2.54 7.61
C VAL A 126 -3.93 -1.30 7.16
N VAL A 127 -3.26 -0.43 6.41
CA VAL A 127 -3.87 0.66 5.66
C VAL A 127 -3.80 0.32 4.18
N SER A 128 -4.94 0.35 3.50
CA SER A 128 -5.05 0.13 2.06
C SER A 128 -5.99 1.16 1.42
N ASP A 129 -6.22 1.11 0.11
CA ASP A 129 -7.16 2.01 -0.58
C ASP A 129 -6.86 3.51 -0.41
N PHE A 130 -5.65 3.90 -0.81
CA PHE A 130 -5.18 5.29 -0.66
C PHE A 130 -5.83 6.28 -1.64
N ARG A 131 -6.37 5.82 -2.78
CA ARG A 131 -6.78 6.69 -3.90
C ARG A 131 -8.27 7.06 -3.88
N ASN A 132 -9.14 6.19 -3.35
CA ASN A 132 -10.58 6.36 -3.55
C ASN A 132 -11.16 7.63 -2.90
N SER A 133 -10.60 8.08 -1.78
CA SER A 133 -11.00 9.36 -1.19
C SER A 133 -10.69 10.56 -2.08
N ASN A 134 -9.60 10.52 -2.85
CA ASN A 134 -9.23 11.56 -3.79
C ASN A 134 -10.17 11.57 -5.01
N LEU A 135 -10.48 10.39 -5.56
CA LEU A 135 -11.46 10.23 -6.65
C LEU A 135 -12.87 10.71 -6.25
N ALA A 136 -13.28 10.41 -5.02
CA ALA A 136 -14.55 10.90 -4.47
C ALA A 136 -14.60 12.43 -4.33
N LEU A 137 -13.43 13.08 -4.28
CA LEU A 137 -13.26 14.53 -4.26
C LEU A 137 -12.97 15.10 -5.65
N GLU A 138 -13.41 14.43 -6.73
CA GLU A 138 -13.21 14.82 -8.14
C GLU A 138 -11.75 14.84 -8.61
N GLY A 139 -10.82 14.32 -7.81
CA GLY A 139 -9.43 14.19 -8.20
C GLY A 139 -9.19 12.99 -9.12
N SER A 140 -8.03 12.97 -9.75
CA SER A 140 -7.59 11.85 -10.58
C SER A 140 -7.14 10.63 -9.79
N GLY A 141 -6.76 10.78 -8.52
CA GLY A 141 -6.03 9.76 -7.75
C GLY A 141 -4.57 9.58 -8.19
N ASP A 142 -4.08 10.41 -9.12
CA ASP A 142 -2.76 10.32 -9.75
C ASP A 142 -2.17 11.70 -10.09
N PRO A 143 -0.84 11.91 -10.00
CA PRO A 143 0.20 10.96 -9.59
C PRO A 143 0.12 10.59 -8.09
N VAL A 144 0.03 9.29 -7.79
CA VAL A 144 -0.32 8.79 -6.44
C VAL A 144 0.54 9.39 -5.32
N PHE A 145 1.86 9.45 -5.50
CA PHE A 145 2.80 9.77 -4.41
C PHE A 145 3.34 11.20 -4.44
N ALA A 146 2.91 12.06 -5.37
CA ALA A 146 3.53 13.36 -5.60
C ALA A 146 3.66 14.19 -4.31
N TYR A 147 2.60 14.27 -3.50
CA TYR A 147 2.65 14.97 -2.23
C TYR A 147 3.64 14.36 -1.24
N ALA A 148 3.67 13.02 -1.11
CA ALA A 148 4.64 12.36 -0.24
C ALA A 148 6.09 12.62 -0.67
N GLU A 149 6.38 12.69 -1.98
CA GLU A 149 7.74 12.99 -2.45
C GLU A 149 8.22 14.38 -2.00
N THR A 150 7.29 15.33 -1.78
CA THR A 150 7.62 16.65 -1.24
C THR A 150 7.96 16.61 0.25
N LEU A 151 7.40 15.66 0.99
CA LEU A 151 7.62 15.48 2.43
C LEU A 151 8.87 14.65 2.71
N LEU A 152 9.10 13.61 1.91
CA LEU A 152 10.18 12.65 2.08
C LEU A 152 10.52 11.98 0.75
N GLN A 153 11.73 12.24 0.24
CA GLN A 153 12.22 11.55 -0.94
C GLN A 153 12.58 10.11 -0.62
N ALA A 154 12.15 9.17 -1.47
CA ALA A 154 12.57 7.78 -1.37
C ALA A 154 14.11 7.66 -1.50
N PRO A 155 14.78 6.92 -0.59
CA PRO A 155 16.21 6.64 -0.73
C PRO A 155 16.54 5.93 -2.05
N GLN A 156 17.76 6.13 -2.56
CA GLN A 156 18.18 5.54 -3.83
C GLN A 156 18.17 4.00 -3.75
N GLY A 157 17.69 3.35 -4.81
CA GLY A 157 17.68 1.89 -4.94
C GLY A 157 16.54 1.18 -4.20
N VAL A 158 15.62 1.91 -3.57
CA VAL A 158 14.46 1.34 -2.88
C VAL A 158 13.29 1.16 -3.84
N HIS A 159 12.51 0.10 -3.62
CA HIS A 159 11.20 -0.11 -4.23
C HIS A 159 10.22 1.02 -3.85
N LYS A 160 10.06 2.00 -4.73
CA LYS A 160 9.34 3.25 -4.44
C LYS A 160 7.89 3.03 -4.01
N ASP A 161 7.16 2.16 -4.70
CA ASP A 161 5.74 1.97 -4.43
C ASP A 161 5.51 1.30 -3.08
N ALA A 162 6.33 0.30 -2.75
CA ALA A 162 6.33 -0.31 -1.43
C ALA A 162 6.73 0.71 -0.36
N PHE A 163 7.82 1.46 -0.56
CA PHE A 163 8.24 2.52 0.37
C PHE A 163 7.14 3.56 0.65
N TYR A 164 6.56 4.13 -0.40
CA TYR A 164 5.53 5.16 -0.23
C TYR A 164 4.22 4.58 0.28
N SER A 165 3.91 3.30 0.05
CA SER A 165 2.76 2.67 0.70
C SER A 165 2.93 2.60 2.23
N ALA A 166 4.13 2.29 2.73
CA ALA A 166 4.44 2.35 4.16
C ALA A 166 4.27 3.78 4.69
N PHE A 167 4.81 4.77 3.97
CA PHE A 167 4.74 6.16 4.38
C PHE A 167 3.30 6.72 4.34
N PHE A 168 2.53 6.38 3.30
CA PHE A 168 1.11 6.73 3.19
C PHE A 168 0.26 6.14 4.32
N ALA A 169 0.55 4.90 4.73
CA ALA A 169 -0.09 4.30 5.88
C ALA A 169 0.15 5.12 7.15
N LEU A 170 1.38 5.61 7.36
CA LEU A 170 1.72 6.46 8.49
C LEU A 170 1.02 7.83 8.44
N LEU A 171 1.01 8.49 7.28
CA LEU A 171 0.29 9.75 7.10
C LEU A 171 -1.19 9.56 7.43
N ARG A 172 -1.82 8.50 6.91
CA ARG A 172 -3.20 8.14 7.23
C ARG A 172 -3.41 7.89 8.72
N TRP A 173 -2.51 7.15 9.36
CA TRP A 173 -2.58 6.84 10.80
C TRP A 173 -2.46 8.08 11.68
N ARG A 174 -1.70 9.08 11.21
CA ARG A 174 -1.53 10.38 11.86
C ARG A 174 -2.60 11.40 11.48
N GLU A 175 -3.56 11.02 10.65
CA GLU A 175 -4.59 11.90 10.09
C GLU A 175 -3.99 13.10 9.34
N GLU A 176 -2.87 12.87 8.65
CA GLU A 176 -2.19 13.82 7.79
C GLU A 176 -2.55 13.54 6.33
N ASN A 177 -2.64 14.60 5.52
CA ASN A 177 -2.93 14.45 4.09
C ASN A 177 -1.88 13.54 3.45
N ASN A 178 -2.30 12.63 2.58
CA ASN A 178 -1.39 11.86 1.74
C ASN A 178 -1.55 12.22 0.26
N MET A 179 -2.63 12.91 -0.13
CA MET A 179 -2.79 13.47 -1.46
C MET A 179 -3.13 14.96 -1.41
N HIS A 180 -2.49 15.72 -2.29
CA HIS A 180 -2.69 17.15 -2.43
C HIS A 180 -3.59 17.44 -3.64
N ALA A 181 -4.54 18.36 -3.47
CA ALA A 181 -5.46 18.77 -4.53
C ALA A 181 -4.72 19.39 -5.72
N ALA A 182 -3.65 20.15 -5.48
CA ALA A 182 -2.90 20.80 -6.55
C ALA A 182 -2.24 19.80 -7.52
N ASP A 183 -1.97 18.57 -7.08
CA ASP A 183 -1.32 17.54 -7.89
C ASP A 183 -2.35 16.71 -8.68
N THR A 184 -3.55 16.53 -8.11
CA THR A 184 -4.58 15.58 -8.58
C THR A 184 -5.80 16.24 -9.19
N GLY A 185 -5.96 17.56 -9.04
CA GLY A 185 -7.17 18.28 -9.44
C GLY A 185 -8.38 18.09 -8.51
N ALA A 186 -8.20 17.45 -7.36
CA ALA A 186 -9.28 17.26 -6.39
C ALA A 186 -9.80 18.59 -5.82
N LEU A 187 -11.04 18.59 -5.32
CA LEU A 187 -11.69 19.75 -4.69
C LEU A 187 -10.95 20.25 -3.44
N ARG A 188 -10.26 19.34 -2.73
CA ARG A 188 -9.42 19.65 -1.55
C ARG A 188 -8.44 18.50 -1.29
N ASN A 189 -7.44 18.78 -0.46
CA ASN A 189 -6.51 17.77 0.04
C ASN A 189 -7.26 16.65 0.75
N SER A 190 -6.71 15.44 0.70
CA SER A 190 -7.36 14.26 1.25
C SER A 190 -6.41 13.38 2.05
N ILE A 191 -7.00 12.74 3.05
CA ILE A 191 -6.40 11.68 3.84
C ILE A 191 -7.04 10.37 3.36
N GLY A 192 -6.45 9.75 2.34
CA GLY A 192 -6.90 8.46 1.82
C GLY A 192 -6.44 7.28 2.68
N GLY A 193 -7.16 6.17 2.61
CA GLY A 193 -6.76 4.93 3.27
C GLY A 193 -7.82 4.36 4.20
N ALA A 194 -8.31 3.16 3.89
CA ALA A 194 -9.10 2.32 4.79
C ALA A 194 -8.18 1.63 5.80
N VAL A 195 -8.61 1.55 7.07
CA VAL A 195 -7.84 0.93 8.16
C VAL A 195 -8.49 -0.40 8.52
N TRP A 196 -7.68 -1.45 8.56
CA TRP A 196 -8.05 -2.81 8.95
C TRP A 196 -7.30 -3.17 10.22
N VAL A 197 -8.03 -3.54 11.28
CA VAL A 197 -7.45 -3.84 12.58
C VAL A 197 -7.03 -5.31 12.62
N GLY A 198 -5.74 -5.55 12.86
CA GLY A 198 -5.18 -6.91 12.92
C GLY A 198 -5.06 -7.47 14.34
N GLN A 199 -5.22 -6.63 15.37
CA GLN A 199 -5.11 -7.06 16.76
C GLN A 199 -6.45 -7.63 17.27
N GLU A 200 -6.37 -8.76 17.97
CA GLU A 200 -7.46 -9.28 18.80
C GLU A 200 -7.38 -8.64 20.19
N TRP A 201 -8.53 -8.38 20.81
CA TRP A 201 -8.66 -7.74 22.13
C TRP A 201 -8.51 -8.75 23.26
#